data_AF-A0A662FP58-F1
#
_entry.id   AF-A0A662FP58-F1
#
_cell.length_a   1.000
_cell.length_b   1.000
_cell.length_c   1.000
_cell.angle_alpha   90.00
_cell.angle_beta   90.00
_cell.angle_gamma   90.00
#
_symmetry.space_group_name_H-M   'P 1'
#
loop_
_entity.id
_entity.type
_entity.pdbx_description
1 polymer ?
#
loop_
_entity_poly.entity_id
_entity_poly.type
_entity_poly.pdbx_seq_one_letter_code
_entity_poly.pdbx_strand_id
1 'polypeptide(L)'
;IWLVYIILLGEPQELSIADLAWIFGYIFIFAGLYKNVKPLYSIVKSAGLDYKTKIVYAAPLVIGAILIGTILAAIPGTLAREDLLTVIVDTSYIILDLILFTLSLEAAIFFHGGKAAKGHILFSTGLALLAISDLPYFVIGGYYPGNILDLLYVISYIVIATGIHVYSRQSPII
;
A
#
# COMPACT_ATOMS: atom_id res chain seq x y z
N ILE A 1 -4.55 10.21 -9.99
CA ILE A 1 -3.42 10.64 -10.86
C ILE A 1 -3.58 10.05 -12.25
N TRP A 2 -3.72 8.73 -12.37
CA TRP A 2 -3.94 8.03 -13.65
C TRP A 2 -5.16 8.52 -14.44
N LEU A 3 -6.32 8.69 -13.78
CA LEU A 3 -7.51 9.27 -14.43
C LEU A 3 -7.26 10.67 -15.02
N VAL A 4 -6.58 11.54 -14.26
CA VAL A 4 -6.23 12.89 -14.72
C VAL A 4 -5.24 12.83 -15.87
N TYR A 5 -4.29 11.90 -15.82
CA TYR A 5 -3.35 11.65 -16.91
C TYR A 5 -4.09 11.25 -18.19
N ILE A 6 -4.98 10.25 -18.13
CA ILE A 6 -5.75 9.79 -19.30
C ILE A 6 -6.59 10.94 -19.89
N ILE A 7 -7.27 11.71 -19.04
CA ILE A 7 -8.11 12.83 -19.48
C ILE A 7 -7.29 13.93 -20.16
N LEU A 8 -6.09 14.23 -19.65
CA LEU A 8 -5.27 15.34 -20.13
C LEU A 8 -4.31 14.97 -21.27
N LEU A 9 -3.80 13.74 -21.29
CA LEU A 9 -2.66 13.31 -22.11
C LEU A 9 -2.97 12.07 -22.97
N GLY A 10 -4.12 11.41 -22.80
CA GLY A 10 -4.48 10.17 -23.49
C GLY A 10 -3.91 8.90 -22.83
N GLU A 11 -4.16 7.74 -23.44
CA GLU A 11 -3.64 6.46 -22.94
C GLU A 11 -2.13 6.34 -23.20
N PRO A 12 -1.30 6.16 -22.17
CA PRO A 12 0.13 5.94 -22.37
C PRO A 12 0.39 4.51 -22.85
N GLN A 13 1.25 4.37 -23.86
CA GLN A 13 1.77 3.07 -24.30
C GLN A 13 3.10 2.68 -23.62
N GLU A 14 3.72 3.56 -22.82
CA GLU A 14 5.03 3.37 -22.19
C GLU A 14 5.16 4.13 -20.85
N LEU A 15 6.27 3.91 -20.12
CA LEU A 15 6.72 4.63 -18.91
C LEU A 15 6.37 6.13 -18.96
N SER A 16 5.40 6.51 -18.14
CA SER A 16 4.77 7.83 -18.11
C SER A 16 5.22 8.67 -16.90
N ILE A 17 4.86 9.96 -16.90
CA ILE A 17 5.04 10.83 -15.73
C ILE A 17 4.25 10.32 -14.52
N ALA A 18 3.11 9.64 -14.75
CA ALA A 18 2.34 9.05 -13.68
C ALA A 18 3.10 7.91 -12.99
N ASP A 19 3.91 7.15 -13.73
CA ASP A 19 4.77 6.10 -13.18
C ASP A 19 5.83 6.67 -12.25
N LEU A 20 6.47 7.76 -12.66
CA LEU A 20 7.43 8.47 -11.81
C LEU A 20 6.76 9.00 -10.53
N ALA A 21 5.56 9.58 -10.65
CA ALA A 21 4.81 10.09 -9.51
C ALA A 21 4.47 8.96 -8.52
N TRP A 22 4.11 7.78 -9.01
CA TRP A 22 3.89 6.59 -8.19
C TRP A 22 5.16 6.12 -7.48
N ILE A 23 6.28 5.98 -8.19
CA ILE A 23 7.57 5.58 -7.60
C ILE A 23 7.98 6.54 -6.49
N PHE A 24 7.90 7.85 -6.73
CA PHE A 24 8.18 8.84 -5.68
C PHE A 24 7.20 8.73 -4.51
N GLY A 25 5.91 8.51 -4.80
CA GLY A 25 4.90 8.24 -3.78
C GLY A 25 5.27 7.08 -2.87
N TYR A 26 5.64 5.93 -3.44
CA TYR A 26 6.12 4.77 -2.69
C TYR A 26 7.32 5.12 -1.81
N ILE A 27 8.32 5.80 -2.36
CA ILE A 27 9.53 6.19 -1.61
C ILE A 27 9.17 7.03 -0.37
N PHE A 28 8.34 8.06 -0.54
CA PHE A 28 7.96 8.94 0.58
C PHE A 28 7.10 8.21 1.62
N ILE A 29 6.15 7.39 1.17
CA ILE A 29 5.28 6.62 2.07
C ILE A 29 6.08 5.58 2.85
N PHE A 30 6.97 4.83 2.19
CA PHE A 30 7.83 3.85 2.86
C PHE A 30 8.76 4.50 3.86
N ALA A 31 9.39 5.62 3.50
CA ALA A 31 10.22 6.38 4.43
C ALA A 31 9.41 6.87 5.64
N GLY A 32 8.18 7.34 5.41
CA GLY A 32 7.26 7.77 6.46
C GLY A 32 6.86 6.63 7.40
N LEU A 33 6.39 5.50 6.86
CA LEU A 33 6.02 4.32 7.63
C LEU A 33 7.21 3.79 8.44
N TYR A 34 8.39 3.66 7.82
CA TYR A 34 9.60 3.19 8.50
C TYR A 34 9.98 4.08 9.69
N LYS A 35 10.00 5.40 9.51
CA LYS A 35 10.33 6.36 10.58
C LYS A 35 9.34 6.31 11.74
N ASN A 36 8.06 6.07 11.46
CA ASN A 36 7.01 6.04 12.47
C ASN A 36 6.95 4.70 13.24
N VAL A 37 7.19 3.57 12.56
CA VAL A 37 7.07 2.24 13.18
C VAL A 37 8.36 1.82 13.91
N LYS A 38 9.54 2.18 13.39
CA LYS A 38 10.84 1.78 13.97
C LYS A 38 10.99 2.11 15.48
N PRO A 39 10.64 3.31 15.97
CA PRO A 39 10.75 3.63 17.39
C PRO A 39 9.84 2.74 18.25
N LEU A 40 8.63 2.42 17.77
CA LEU A 40 7.67 1.57 18.47
C LEU A 40 8.20 0.14 18.61
N TYR A 41 8.84 -0.40 17.58
CA TYR A 41 9.50 -1.70 17.64
C TYR A 41 10.59 -1.73 18.72
N SER A 42 11.40 -0.69 18.82
CA SER A 42 12.43 -0.57 19.86
C SER A 42 11.83 -0.55 21.27
N ILE A 43 10.72 0.18 21.47
CA ILE A 43 10.03 0.25 22.76
C ILE A 43 9.47 -1.12 23.15
N VAL A 44 8.76 -1.78 22.23
CA VAL A 44 8.20 -3.13 22.44
C VAL A 44 9.29 -4.13 22.83
N LYS A 45 10.44 -4.08 22.16
CA LYS A 45 11.59 -4.93 22.48
C LYS A 45 12.12 -4.67 23.88
N SER A 46 12.28 -3.39 24.26
CA SER A 46 12.72 -3.01 25.61
C SER A 46 11.72 -3.40 26.71
N ALA A 47 10.42 -3.48 26.39
CA ALA A 47 9.37 -3.86 27.33
C ALA A 47 9.23 -5.39 27.52
N GLY A 48 10.07 -6.20 26.87
CA GLY A 48 10.00 -7.67 26.97
C GLY A 48 8.76 -8.30 26.30
N LEU A 49 8.01 -7.53 25.51
CA LEU A 49 6.80 -7.98 24.82
C LEU A 49 7.07 -8.61 23.44
N ASP A 50 8.35 -8.67 23.04
CA ASP A 50 8.86 -9.01 21.71
C ASP A 50 8.26 -10.30 21.12
N TYR A 51 8.12 -11.37 21.90
CA TYR A 51 7.61 -12.65 21.37
C TYR A 51 6.12 -12.60 20.99
N LYS A 52 5.28 -12.00 21.84
CA LYS A 52 3.83 -11.88 21.57
C LYS A 52 3.57 -10.94 20.39
N THR A 53 4.38 -9.90 20.26
CA THR A 53 4.29 -8.95 19.16
C THR A 53 4.80 -9.56 17.85
N LYS A 54 5.89 -10.33 17.87
CA LYS A 54 6.38 -11.05 16.68
C LYS A 54 5.33 -11.93 16.02
N ILE A 55 4.48 -12.63 16.79
CA ILE A 55 3.43 -13.49 16.24
C ILE A 55 2.35 -12.64 15.55
N VAL A 56 1.90 -11.56 16.19
CA VAL A 56 0.87 -10.67 15.63
C VAL A 56 1.38 -9.96 14.37
N TYR A 57 2.66 -9.59 14.34
CA TYR A 57 3.29 -8.94 13.18
C TYR A 57 3.75 -9.91 12.08
N ALA A 58 3.92 -11.19 12.40
CA ALA A 58 4.20 -12.20 11.38
C ALA A 58 3.02 -12.39 10.43
N ALA A 59 1.78 -12.15 10.86
CA ALA A 59 0.60 -12.35 10.02
C ALA A 59 0.60 -11.46 8.76
N PRO A 60 0.76 -10.13 8.83
CA PRO A 60 0.90 -9.28 7.63
C PRO A 60 2.04 -9.70 6.70
N LEU A 61 3.18 -10.15 7.26
CA LEU A 61 4.34 -10.61 6.49
C LEU A 61 4.04 -11.92 5.77
N VAL A 62 3.41 -12.89 6.45
CA VAL A 62 3.04 -14.17 5.86
C VAL A 62 2.00 -13.97 4.76
N ILE A 63 0.98 -13.14 5.01
CA ILE A 63 -0.03 -12.81 4.00
C ILE A 63 0.64 -12.14 2.78
N GLY A 64 1.48 -11.13 3.01
CA GLY A 64 2.22 -10.47 1.93
C GLY A 64 3.11 -11.43 1.14
N ALA A 65 3.85 -12.31 1.82
CA ALA A 65 4.70 -13.29 1.17
C ALA A 65 3.91 -14.31 0.33
N ILE A 66 2.75 -14.77 0.82
CA ILE A 66 1.85 -15.64 0.07
C ILE A 66 1.37 -14.92 -1.19
N LEU A 67 0.90 -13.67 -1.05
CA LEU A 67 0.41 -12.88 -2.19
C LEU A 67 1.52 -12.65 -3.23
N ILE A 68 2.71 -12.24 -2.80
CA ILE A 68 3.87 -12.07 -3.70
C ILE A 68 4.19 -13.40 -4.39
N GLY A 69 4.23 -14.51 -3.64
CA GLY A 69 4.47 -15.84 -4.21
C GLY A 69 3.45 -16.23 -5.27
N THR A 70 2.16 -15.94 -5.05
CA THR A 70 1.11 -16.23 -6.05
C THR A 70 1.27 -15.42 -7.33
N ILE A 71 1.70 -14.16 -7.23
CA ILE A 71 1.95 -13.31 -8.40
C ILE A 71 3.19 -13.76 -9.16
N LEU A 72 4.29 -14.05 -8.46
CA LEU A 72 5.51 -14.56 -9.09
C LEU A 72 5.26 -15.88 -9.82
N ALA A 73 4.39 -16.75 -9.29
CA ALA A 73 3.99 -18.00 -9.95
C ALA A 73 3.18 -17.78 -11.23
N ALA A 74 2.52 -16.63 -11.40
CA ALA A 74 1.76 -16.29 -12.61
C ALA A 74 2.63 -15.74 -13.76
N ILE A 75 3.86 -15.29 -13.47
CA ILE A 75 4.78 -14.66 -14.45
C ILE A 75 5.00 -15.50 -15.72
N PRO A 76 5.24 -16.82 -15.67
CA PRO A 76 5.46 -17.60 -16.88
C PRO A 76 4.24 -17.57 -17.83
N GLY A 77 3.03 -17.49 -17.29
CA GLY A 77 1.80 -17.42 -18.06
C GLY A 77 1.55 -16.05 -18.69
N THR A 78 1.95 -14.96 -18.01
CA THR A 78 1.84 -13.59 -18.55
C THR A 78 2.90 -13.28 -19.59
N LEU A 79 4.15 -13.76 -19.43
CA LEU A 79 5.21 -13.63 -20.44
C LEU A 79 4.88 -14.32 -21.78
N ALA A 80 3.93 -15.24 -21.79
CA ALA A 80 3.45 -15.88 -23.02
C ALA A 80 2.47 -15.00 -23.83
N ARG A 81 1.98 -13.90 -23.24
CA ARG A 81 0.93 -13.04 -23.80
C ARG A 81 1.38 -11.58 -23.98
N GLU A 82 2.22 -11.10 -23.07
CA GLU A 82 2.70 -9.73 -23.02
C GLU A 82 4.21 -9.66 -23.28
N ASP A 83 4.72 -8.48 -23.65
CA ASP A 83 6.17 -8.27 -23.78
C ASP A 83 6.87 -8.23 -22.41
N LEU A 84 8.18 -8.47 -22.42
CA LEU A 84 8.99 -8.56 -21.20
C LEU A 84 8.99 -7.26 -20.38
N LEU A 85 8.97 -6.09 -21.03
CA LEU A 85 9.04 -4.81 -20.34
C LEU A 85 7.73 -4.55 -19.59
N THR A 86 6.60 -4.78 -20.24
CA THR A 86 5.25 -4.68 -19.64
C THR A 86 5.14 -5.60 -18.42
N VAL A 87 5.55 -6.87 -18.55
CA VAL A 87 5.52 -7.81 -17.41
C VAL A 87 6.40 -7.33 -16.25
N ILE A 88 7.58 -6.77 -16.51
CA ILE A 88 8.46 -6.23 -15.47
C ILE A 88 7.81 -5.06 -14.74
N VAL A 89 7.24 -4.11 -15.48
CA VAL A 89 6.61 -2.90 -14.92
C VAL A 89 5.40 -3.28 -14.06
N ASP A 90 4.47 -4.07 -14.60
CA ASP A 90 3.25 -4.48 -13.90
C ASP A 90 3.57 -5.31 -12.64
N THR A 91 4.50 -6.25 -12.76
CA THR A 91 4.95 -7.06 -11.62
C THR A 91 5.59 -6.17 -10.54
N SER A 92 6.36 -5.16 -10.94
CA SER A 92 7.00 -4.23 -9.99
C SER A 92 5.96 -3.44 -9.21
N TYR A 93 4.90 -2.94 -9.86
CA TYR A 93 3.81 -2.25 -9.17
C TYR A 93 3.13 -3.13 -8.14
N ILE A 94 2.77 -4.35 -8.54
CA ILE A 94 2.11 -5.29 -7.64
C ILE A 94 2.98 -5.64 -6.44
N ILE A 95 4.29 -5.84 -6.65
CA ILE A 95 5.21 -6.09 -5.53
C ILE A 95 5.26 -4.88 -4.59
N LEU A 96 5.34 -3.66 -5.13
CA LEU A 96 5.36 -2.44 -4.34
C LEU A 96 4.05 -2.24 -3.56
N ASP A 97 2.90 -2.53 -4.18
CA ASP A 97 1.59 -2.53 -3.52
C ASP A 97 1.54 -3.55 -2.39
N LEU A 98 2.01 -4.79 -2.61
CA LEU A 98 2.02 -5.80 -1.56
C LEU A 98 2.95 -5.45 -0.41
N ILE A 99 4.10 -4.84 -0.68
CA ILE A 99 4.98 -4.30 0.35
C ILE A 99 4.25 -3.18 1.12
N LEU A 100 3.59 -2.27 0.42
CA LEU A 100 2.82 -1.19 1.03
C LEU A 100 1.70 -1.74 1.91
N PHE A 101 0.95 -2.73 1.42
CA PHE A 101 -0.11 -3.42 2.15
C PHE A 101 0.42 -4.02 3.45
N THR A 102 1.50 -4.81 3.37
CA THR A 102 2.10 -5.46 4.54
C THR A 102 2.58 -4.44 5.57
N LEU A 103 3.33 -3.43 5.16
CA LEU A 103 3.84 -2.39 6.08
C LEU A 103 2.71 -1.55 6.68
N SER A 104 1.67 -1.27 5.90
CA SER A 104 0.53 -0.48 6.35
C SER A 104 -0.34 -1.26 7.35
N LEU A 105 -0.52 -2.57 7.14
CA LEU A 105 -1.15 -3.44 8.12
C LEU A 105 -0.33 -3.52 9.41
N GLU A 106 0.98 -3.70 9.31
CA GLU A 106 1.87 -3.71 10.47
C GLU A 106 1.74 -2.40 11.26
N ALA A 107 1.80 -1.25 10.59
CA ALA A 107 1.61 0.06 11.20
C ALA A 107 0.24 0.18 11.89
N ALA A 108 -0.85 -0.23 11.21
CA ALA A 108 -2.20 -0.17 11.79
C ALA A 108 -2.31 -0.99 13.09
N ILE A 109 -1.65 -2.15 13.16
CA ILE A 109 -1.60 -2.98 14.37
C ILE A 109 -0.78 -2.29 15.46
N PHE A 110 0.40 -1.74 15.14
CA PHE A 110 1.25 -1.02 16.10
C PHE A 110 0.54 0.16 16.76
N PHE A 111 -0.24 0.90 15.98
CA PHE A 111 -0.99 2.05 16.45
C PHE A 111 -2.30 1.66 17.15
N HIS A 112 -2.70 0.38 17.13
CA HIS A 112 -3.97 -0.06 17.70
C HIS A 112 -4.02 0.14 19.23
N GLY A 113 -5.18 0.54 19.74
CA GLY A 113 -5.44 0.70 21.19
C GLY A 113 -5.16 2.09 21.77
N GLY A 114 -4.43 2.96 21.07
CA GLY A 114 -4.17 4.33 21.53
C GLY A 114 -5.21 5.35 21.05
N LYS A 115 -5.82 6.14 21.94
CA LYS A 115 -6.71 7.27 21.54
C LYS A 115 -5.97 8.31 20.69
N ALA A 116 -4.70 8.57 21.01
CA ALA A 116 -3.81 9.44 20.25
C ALA A 116 -3.31 8.82 18.94
N ALA A 117 -3.56 7.54 18.70
CA ALA A 117 -3.07 6.84 17.52
C ALA A 117 -4.13 6.66 16.42
N LYS A 118 -5.39 7.08 16.68
CA LYS A 118 -6.52 6.91 15.75
C LYS A 118 -6.27 7.43 14.34
N GLY A 119 -5.64 8.60 14.20
CA GLY A 119 -5.28 9.15 12.89
C GLY A 119 -4.31 8.25 12.12
N HIS A 120 -3.28 7.74 12.81
CA HIS A 120 -2.32 6.80 12.21
C HIS A 120 -2.93 5.45 11.85
N ILE A 121 -3.84 4.92 12.68
CA ILE A 121 -4.57 3.68 12.35
C ILE A 121 -5.35 3.88 11.05
N LEU A 122 -6.20 4.92 10.98
CA LEU A 122 -7.02 5.20 9.81
C LEU A 122 -6.16 5.43 8.57
N PHE A 123 -5.10 6.25 8.69
CA PHE A 123 -4.18 6.50 7.58
C PHE A 123 -3.56 5.20 7.06
N SER A 124 -3.06 4.34 7.96
CA SER A 124 -2.43 3.08 7.59
C SER A 124 -3.44 2.08 7.03
N THR A 125 -4.66 2.00 7.59
CA THR A 125 -5.75 1.20 7.00
C THR A 125 -6.11 1.69 5.60
N GLY A 126 -6.17 3.00 5.40
CA GLY A 126 -6.41 3.59 4.09
C GLY A 126 -5.33 3.24 3.06
N LEU A 127 -4.05 3.27 3.46
CA LEU A 127 -2.95 2.82 2.61
C LEU A 127 -3.02 1.32 2.29
N ALA A 128 -3.41 0.48 3.25
CA ALA A 128 -3.61 -0.95 3.01
C ALA A 128 -4.76 -1.20 2.01
N LEU A 129 -5.86 -0.45 2.13
CA LEU A 129 -6.97 -0.50 1.16
C LEU A 129 -6.55 -0.02 -0.22
N LEU A 130 -5.73 1.04 -0.28
CA LEU A 130 -5.20 1.57 -1.53
C LEU A 130 -4.37 0.51 -2.26
N ALA A 131 -3.41 -0.10 -1.57
CA ALA A 131 -2.54 -1.13 -2.13
C ALA A 131 -3.30 -2.33 -2.72
N ILE A 132 -4.40 -2.77 -2.09
CA ILE A 132 -5.18 -3.89 -2.62
C ILE A 132 -6.18 -3.46 -3.70
N SER A 133 -6.34 -2.16 -3.97
CA SER A 133 -7.25 -1.64 -5.00
C SER A 133 -6.75 -1.95 -6.41
N ASP A 134 -5.44 -2.07 -6.60
CA ASP A 134 -4.80 -2.42 -7.88
C ASP A 134 -4.92 -3.92 -8.21
N LEU A 135 -4.97 -4.80 -7.19
CA LEU A 135 -4.94 -6.26 -7.40
C LEU A 135 -6.07 -6.79 -8.31
N PRO A 136 -7.35 -6.36 -8.16
CA PRO A 136 -8.41 -6.80 -9.06
C PRO A 136 -8.18 -6.40 -10.52
N TYR A 137 -7.56 -5.25 -10.78
CA TYR A 137 -7.28 -4.77 -12.13
C TYR A 137 -6.24 -5.62 -12.85
N PHE A 138 -5.29 -6.19 -12.12
CA PHE A 138 -4.38 -7.20 -12.67
C PHE A 138 -5.13 -8.46 -13.13
N VAL A 139 -6.15 -8.88 -12.39
CA VAL A 139 -6.94 -10.09 -12.73
C VAL A 139 -7.82 -9.86 -13.96
N ILE A 140 -8.38 -8.66 -14.12
CA ILE A 140 -9.29 -8.35 -15.24
C ILE A 140 -8.57 -7.79 -16.49
N GLY A 141 -7.24 -7.70 -16.47
CA GLY A 141 -6.44 -7.32 -17.64
C GLY A 141 -6.30 -5.82 -17.86
N GLY A 142 -6.19 -5.03 -16.78
CA GLY A 142 -5.85 -3.62 -16.83
C GLY A 142 -6.86 -2.68 -16.19
N TYR A 143 -6.46 -1.43 -15.98
CA TYR A 143 -7.29 -0.37 -15.39
C TYR A 143 -8.32 0.18 -16.38
N TYR A 144 -9.57 0.29 -15.94
CA TYR A 144 -10.66 0.89 -16.73
C TYR A 144 -11.35 2.00 -15.93
N PRO A 145 -11.28 3.27 -16.37
CA PRO A 145 -11.95 4.37 -15.71
C PRO A 145 -13.45 4.14 -15.51
N GLY A 146 -13.97 4.38 -14.30
CA GLY A 146 -15.40 4.30 -14.01
C GLY A 146 -15.90 2.88 -13.73
N ASN A 147 -15.00 1.91 -13.60
CA ASN A 147 -15.33 0.56 -13.19
C ASN A 147 -15.74 0.53 -11.71
N ILE A 148 -16.61 -0.41 -11.32
CA ILE A 148 -17.03 -0.58 -9.92
C ILE A 148 -15.85 -0.83 -8.97
N LEU A 149 -14.76 -1.40 -9.48
CA LEU A 149 -13.51 -1.59 -8.73
C LEU A 149 -12.87 -0.26 -8.29
N ASP A 150 -13.18 0.86 -8.97
CA ASP A 150 -12.75 2.20 -8.56
C ASP A 150 -13.30 2.61 -7.19
N LEU A 151 -14.39 1.99 -6.75
CA LEU A 151 -14.98 2.27 -5.45
C LEU A 151 -13.98 2.00 -4.32
N LEU A 152 -13.09 1.00 -4.47
CA LEU A 152 -12.10 0.69 -3.45
C LEU A 152 -11.00 1.76 -3.37
N TYR A 153 -10.60 2.35 -4.50
CA TYR A 153 -9.75 3.55 -4.50
C TYR A 153 -10.42 4.74 -3.83
N VAL A 154 -11.70 4.99 -4.14
CA VAL A 154 -12.42 6.12 -3.53
C VAL A 154 -12.51 5.94 -2.02
N ILE A 155 -12.88 4.75 -1.56
CA ILE A 155 -12.94 4.43 -0.14
C ILE A 155 -11.55 4.57 0.50
N SER A 156 -10.49 4.06 -0.13
CA SER A 156 -9.14 4.15 0.42
C SER A 156 -8.70 5.62 0.59
N TYR A 157 -8.93 6.47 -0.41
CA TYR A 157 -8.63 7.90 -0.31
C TYR A 157 -9.45 8.61 0.78
N ILE A 158 -10.73 8.27 0.94
CA ILE A 158 -11.57 8.82 2.02
C ILE A 158 -10.99 8.44 3.39
N VAL A 159 -10.59 7.17 3.56
CA VAL A 159 -10.02 6.68 4.82
C VAL A 159 -8.66 7.34 5.10
N ILE A 160 -7.80 7.48 4.09
CA ILE A 160 -6.52 8.20 4.17
C ILE A 160 -6.76 9.66 4.61
N ALA A 161 -7.65 10.38 3.91
CA ALA A 161 -7.94 11.78 4.21
C ALA A 161 -8.54 11.95 5.63
N THR A 162 -9.39 11.02 6.04
CA THR A 162 -9.95 10.99 7.41
C THR A 162 -8.83 10.77 8.44
N GLY A 163 -7.90 9.86 8.18
CA GLY A 163 -6.74 9.64 9.05
C GLY A 163 -5.87 10.88 9.21
N ILE A 164 -5.56 11.58 8.11
CA ILE A 164 -4.83 12.86 8.13
C ILE A 164 -5.62 13.92 8.91
N HIS A 165 -6.91 14.04 8.66
CA HIS A 165 -7.76 15.00 9.36
C HIS A 165 -7.76 14.76 10.87
N VAL A 166 -7.99 13.51 11.30
CA VAL A 166 -7.98 13.13 12.71
C VAL A 166 -6.62 13.41 13.34
N TYR A 167 -5.52 13.04 12.66
CA TYR A 167 -4.16 13.30 13.14
C TYR A 167 -3.88 14.81 13.31
N SER A 168 -4.27 15.64 12.33
CA SER A 168 -4.06 17.10 12.37
C SER A 168 -4.80 17.81 13.51
N ARG A 169 -5.82 17.18 14.07
CA ARG A 169 -6.64 17.69 15.18
C ARG A 169 -6.23 17.12 16.54
N GLN A 170 -5.26 16.22 16.58
CA GLN A 170 -4.71 15.73 17.84
C GLN A 170 -3.81 16.80 18.45
N SER A 171 -3.93 17.00 19.76
CA SER A 171 -2.98 17.84 20.49
C SER A 171 -1.58 17.28 20.31
N PRO A 172 -0.58 18.09 19.91
CA PRO A 172 0.79 17.63 19.82
C PRO A 172 1.22 17.09 21.18
N ILE A 173 1.67 15.84 21.20
CA ILE A 173 2.29 15.25 22.38
C ILE A 173 3.72 15.76 22.36
N ILE A 174 3.97 16.83 23.14
CA ILE A 174 5.28 17.43 23.38
C ILE A 174 5.90 16.76 24.60
#